data_AF-A0A9E2CAQ0-F1
#
_entry.id   AF-A0A9E2CAQ0-F1
#
_cell.length_a   1.000
_cell.length_b   1.000
_cell.length_c   1.000
_cell.angle_alpha   90.00
_cell.angle_beta   90.00
_cell.angle_gamma   90.00
#
_symmetry.space_group_name_H-M   'P 1'
#
loop_
_entity.id
_entity.type
_entity.pdbx_description
1 polymer ?
#
loop_
_entity_poly.entity_id
_entity_poly.type
_entity_poly.pdbx_seq_one_letter_code
_entity_poly.pdbx_strand_id
1 'polypeptide(L)' 'MKLRELKELTLEELYDKRKDLYRELLNLRHQSALRKLDNPARIRQVRRGIARVLTLIRNMETV' A
#
# COMPACT_ATOMS: atom_id res chain seq x y z
N MET A 1 -5.83 -3.96 5.87
CA MET A 1 -6.48 -2.84 5.15
C MET A 1 -7.88 -3.25 4.75
N LYS A 2 -8.90 -2.65 5.39
CA LYS A 2 -10.30 -2.79 4.98
C LYS A 2 -10.56 -1.81 3.82
N LEU A 3 -11.32 -2.24 2.83
CA LEU A 3 -11.65 -1.45 1.63
C LEU A 3 -12.57 -0.25 1.92
N ARG A 4 -13.30 -0.28 3.04
CA ARG A 4 -14.22 0.80 3.44
C ARG A 4 -13.46 2.06 3.84
N GLU A 5 -12.47 1.94 4.71
CA GLU A 5 -11.58 3.04 5.14
C GLU A 5 -10.82 3.69 3.99
N LEU A 6 -10.56 2.96 2.90
CA LEU A 6 -9.89 3.52 1.72
C LEU A 6 -10.83 4.29 0.79
N LYS A 7 -12.14 4.02 0.83
CA LYS A 7 -13.13 4.73 0.01
C LYS A 7 -13.54 6.08 0.60
N GLU A 8 -13.33 6.26 1.90
CA GLU A 8 -13.64 7.50 2.62
C GLU A 8 -12.54 8.56 2.47
N LEU A 9 -11.37 8.19 1.94
CA LEU A 9 -10.24 9.08 1.71
C LEU A 9 -10.40 9.84 0.39
N THR A 10 -9.87 11.06 0.36
CA THR A 10 -9.76 11.89 -0.84
C THR A 10 -8.66 11.39 -1.79
N LEU A 11 -8.68 11.87 -3.04
CA LEU A 11 -7.67 11.53 -4.06
C LEU A 11 -6.24 11.85 -3.58
N GLU A 12 -6.02 13.01 -2.96
CA GLU A 12 -4.73 13.42 -2.42
C GLU A 12 -4.26 12.49 -1.28
N GLU A 13 -5.14 12.18 -0.33
CA GLU A 13 -4.84 11.26 0.76
C GLU A 13 -4.54 9.84 0.27
N LEU A 14 -5.19 9.40 -0.82
CA LEU A 14 -4.88 8.11 -1.47
C LEU A 14 -3.48 8.12 -2.09
N TYR A 15 -3.04 9.23 -2.70
CA TYR A 15 -1.68 9.37 -3.20
C TYR A 15 -0.63 9.35 -2.08
N ASP A 16 -0.91 10.02 -0.96
CA ASP A 16 -0.03 9.98 0.21
C ASP A 16 0.04 8.58 0.82
N LYS A 17 -1.11 7.91 0.97
CA LYS A 17 -1.18 6.51 1.40
C LYS A 17 -0.35 5.59 0.51
N ARG A 18 -0.40 5.81 -0.81
CA ARG A 18 0.39 5.06 -1.78
C ARG A 18 1.88 5.22 -1.50
N LYS A 19 2.32 6.45 -1.24
CA LYS A 19 3.73 6.80 -0.98
C LYS A 19 4.23 6.14 0.30
N ASP A 20 3.42 6.14 1.36
CA ASP A 20 3.76 5.51 2.62
C ASP A 20 3.83 3.99 2.53
N LEU A 21 2.86 3.36 1.86
CA LEU A 21 2.89 1.91 1.61
C LEU A 21 4.11 1.50 0.76
N TYR A 22 4.53 2.36 -0.17
CA TYR A 22 5.73 2.10 -0.97
C TYR A 22 7.02 2.19 -0.14
N ARG A 23 7.09 3.14 0.80
CA ARG A 23 8.19 3.22 1.79
C ARG A 23 8.21 2.00 2.69
N GLU A 24 7.06 1.54 3.20
CA GLU A 24 6.96 0.31 3.99
C GLU A 24 7.45 -0.90 3.18
N LEU A 25 7.08 -0.99 1.89
CA LEU A 25 7.54 -2.08 1.01
C LEU A 25 9.06 -2.06 0.80
N LEU A 26 9.67 -0.89 0.64
CA LEU A 26 11.12 -0.73 0.54
C LEU A 26 11.82 -1.18 1.82
N ASN A 27 11.32 -0.75 2.98
CA ASN A 27 11.87 -1.15 4.28
C ASN A 27 11.78 -2.67 4.48
N LEU A 28 10.64 -3.29 4.14
CA LEU A 28 10.47 -4.74 4.22
C LEU A 28 11.40 -5.47 3.23
N ARG A 29 11.65 -4.93 2.03
CA ARG A 29 12.62 -5.49 1.09
C ARG A 29 14.05 -5.41 1.63
N HIS A 30 14.43 -4.29 2.24
CA HIS A 30 15.73 -4.14 2.88
C HIS A 30 15.90 -5.11 4.05
N GLN A 31 14.88 -5.26 4.90
CA GLN A 31 14.88 -6.25 6.00
C GLN A 31 14.96 -7.69 5.47
N SER A 32 14.28 -7.98 4.35
CA SER A 32 14.36 -9.27 3.67
C SER A 32 15.76 -9.56 3.12
N ALA A 33 16.45 -8.55 2.58
CA ALA A 33 17.82 -8.69 2.10
C ALA A 33 18.79 -9.01 3.26
N LEU A 34 18.55 -8.41 4.43
CA LEU A 34 19.30 -8.67 5.66
C LEU A 34 18.93 -10.00 6.35
N ARG A 35 18.01 -10.81 5.78
CA ARG A 35 17.45 -12.04 6.35
C ARG A 35 16.87 -11.88 7.78
N LYS A 36 16.52 -10.65 8.17
CA LYS A 36 15.90 -10.32 9.47
C LYS A 36 14.39 -10.08 9.35
N LEU A 37 13.75 -10.73 8.38
CA LEU A 37 12.34 -10.51 8.11
C LEU A 37 11.49 -11.46 8.95
N ASP A 38 10.95 -10.95 10.05
CA ASP A 38 10.10 -11.74 10.95
C ASP A 38 8.80 -12.21 10.30
N ASN A 39 8.26 -11.44 9.33
CA ASN A 39 6.99 -11.78 8.69
C ASN A 39 6.97 -11.55 7.16
N PRO A 40 7.29 -12.58 6.35
CA PRO A 40 7.21 -12.51 4.89
C PRO A 40 5.78 -12.34 4.36
N ALA A 41 4.75 -12.65 5.14
CA ALA A 41 3.37 -12.42 4.71
C ALA A 41 3.03 -10.91 4.65
N ARG A 42 3.74 -10.07 5.43
CA ARG A 42 3.54 -8.62 5.43
C ARG A 42 3.84 -7.99 4.09
N ILE A 43 4.88 -8.45 3.39
CA ILE A 43 5.21 -8.00 2.02
C ILE A 43 4.02 -8.22 1.08
N ARG A 44 3.38 -9.40 1.15
CA ARG A 44 2.20 -9.71 0.32
C ARG A 44 1.01 -8.82 0.69
N GLN A 45 0.81 -8.53 1.99
CA GLN A 45 -0.26 -7.64 2.45
C GLN A 45 -0.06 -6.20 1.95
N VAL A 46 1.16 -5.67 2.08
CA VAL A 46 1.51 -4.31 1.61
C VAL A 46 1.34 -4.19 0.11
N ARG A 47 1.80 -5.18 -0.69
CA ARG A 47 1.59 -5.21 -2.15
C ARG A 47 0.09 -5.19 -2.51
N ARG A 48 -0.74 -5.98 -1.83
CA ARG A 48 -2.19 -5.97 -2.03
C ARG A 48 -2.83 -4.64 -1.60
N GLY A 49 -2.30 -3.99 -0.57
CA GLY A 49 -2.70 -2.64 -0.16
C GLY A 49 -2.46 -1.61 -1.26
N ILE A 50 -1.26 -1.58 -1.83
CA ILE A 50 -0.89 -0.68 -2.93
C ILE A 50 -1.81 -0.89 -4.15
N ALA A 51 -2.07 -2.15 -4.52
CA ALA A 51 -2.95 -2.46 -5.64
C ALA A 51 -4.37 -1.90 -5.42
N ARG A 52 -4.93 -2.04 -4.21
CA ARG A 52 -6.26 -1.50 -3.88
C ARG A 52 -6.31 0.02 -3.94
N VAL A 53 -5.28 0.69 -3.44
CA VAL A 53 -5.15 2.16 -3.51
C VAL A 53 -5.11 2.62 -4.96
N LEU A 54 -4.30 1.98 -5.81
CA LEU A 54 -4.22 2.29 -7.24
C LEU A 54 -5.56 2.08 -7.96
N THR A 55 -6.27 1.00 -7.64
CA THR A 55 -7.62 0.77 -8.20
C THR A 55 -8.60 1.87 -7.80
N LEU A 56 -8.56 2.35 -6.56
CA LEU A 56 -9.43 3.43 -6.10
C LEU A 56 -9.10 4.77 -6.75
N ILE A 57 -7.81 5.12 -6.84
CA ILE A 57 -7.35 6.32 -7.57
C ILE A 57 -7.88 6.29 -9.00
N ARG A 58 -7.71 5.16 -9.70
CA ARG A 58 -8.20 5.01 -11.07
C ARG A 58 -9.71 5.16 -11.18
N ASN A 59 -10.46 4.59 -10.24
CA ASN A 59 -11.93 4.71 -10.21
C ASN A 59 -12.39 6.16 -9.96
N MET A 60 -11.65 6.94 -9.17
CA MET A 60 -11.96 8.35 -8.94
C MET A 60 -11.56 9.26 -10.11
N GLU A 61 -10.48 8.93 -10.83
CA GLU A 61 -10.00 9.70 -11.98
C GLU A 61 -10.83 9.47 -13.26
N THR A 62 -11.53 8.34 -13.37
CA THR A 62 -12.33 7.98 -14.56
C THR A 62 -13.80 8.43 -14.44
N VAL A 63 -14.13 9.33 -13.50
CA VAL A 63 -15.45 9.95 -13.32
C VAL A 63 -15.36 11.42 -13.71
#